data_AF-A0A7Y3BFG6-F1
#
_entry.id   AF-A0A7Y3BFG6-F1
#
_cell.length_a   1.000
_cell.length_b   1.000
_cell.length_c   1.000
_cell.angle_alpha   90.00
_cell.angle_beta   90.00
_cell.angle_gamma   90.00
#
_symmetry.space_group_name_H-M   'P 1'
#
loop_
_entity.id
_entity.type
_entity.pdbx_description
1 polymer ?
#
loop_
_entity_poly.entity_id
_entity_poly.type
_entity_poly.pdbx_seq_one_letter_code
_entity_poly.pdbx_strand_id
1 'polypeptide(L)'
;MNKAITDGLVLMPPAFQGGLDVWSSENGTPGSTTYDTIGTAAVVPGDTDFGSCLELFKTTSVQQLRYTGETSILPGCYLRIRARVKAISGPLPTVRIAGWAGQAGGAEVTGLTTSGPSVTMVSYGEVVEISAIVGTGPRVGVDLHWGEPALYGHFGLDLTGPTGGVVRIDDIEIEDVTSVFHRVLMDWVDVRDFGAVGDGVVDDTAAFISANQAAIGRSILVPEGSYSLTDNVTLEYPVRFVGNVEMPLDKRLILRRNFDLPSYADAFGDELVGLKKGLQA
;
A
#
# COMPACT_ATOMS: atom_id res chain seq x y z
N MET A 1 -17.53 -0.24 -8.29
CA MET A 1 -17.46 -0.32 -6.81
C MET A 1 -16.38 -1.33 -6.48
N ASN A 2 -15.14 -0.88 -6.23
CA ASN A 2 -14.03 -1.77 -5.93
C ASN A 2 -14.10 -2.13 -4.45
N LYS A 3 -14.44 -3.38 -4.15
CA LYS A 3 -14.41 -3.94 -2.79
C LYS A 3 -12.95 -4.05 -2.36
N ALA A 4 -12.59 -3.52 -1.20
CA ALA A 4 -11.25 -3.70 -0.65
C ALA A 4 -10.98 -5.20 -0.45
N ILE A 5 -9.75 -5.65 -0.71
CA ILE A 5 -9.37 -7.07 -0.57
C ILE A 5 -9.59 -7.54 0.88
N THR A 6 -9.49 -6.62 1.83
CA THR A 6 -9.65 -6.87 3.27
C THR A 6 -11.07 -6.61 3.80
N ASP A 7 -12.06 -6.38 2.95
CA ASP A 7 -13.43 -6.10 3.41
C ASP A 7 -14.00 -7.25 4.26
N GLY A 8 -14.25 -6.95 5.55
CA GLY A 8 -14.68 -7.92 6.57
C GLY A 8 -13.56 -8.44 7.50
N LEU A 9 -12.29 -8.05 7.29
CA LEU A 9 -11.20 -8.37 8.20
C LEU A 9 -11.08 -7.35 9.33
N VAL A 10 -10.78 -7.83 10.53
CA VAL A 10 -10.40 -6.99 11.68
C VAL A 10 -8.89 -6.80 11.65
N LEU A 11 -8.44 -5.69 11.08
CA LEU A 11 -7.02 -5.36 10.98
C LEU A 11 -6.50 -4.61 12.21
N MET A 12 -7.32 -3.71 12.74
CA MET A 12 -6.93 -2.82 13.83
C MET A 12 -6.72 -3.61 15.14
N PRO A 13 -5.52 -3.56 15.75
CA PRO A 13 -5.30 -4.10 17.09
C PRO A 13 -6.17 -3.38 18.14
N PRO A 14 -6.52 -4.05 19.26
CA PRO A 14 -7.20 -3.40 20.38
C PRO A 14 -6.33 -2.30 20.99
N ALA A 15 -6.92 -1.15 21.30
CA ALA A 15 -6.25 -0.06 22.01
C ALA A 15 -5.64 -0.52 23.34
N PHE A 16 -4.50 0.06 23.74
CA PHE A 16 -3.85 -0.25 25.03
C PHE A 16 -4.75 0.03 26.24
N GLN A 17 -5.69 0.98 26.11
CA GLN A 17 -6.74 1.23 27.11
C GLN A 17 -7.48 -0.07 27.52
N GLY A 18 -7.61 -1.02 26.60
CA GLY A 18 -8.31 -2.29 26.83
C GLY A 18 -7.55 -3.28 27.72
N GLY A 19 -6.27 -3.04 28.00
CA GLY A 19 -5.40 -3.95 28.74
C GLY A 19 -4.17 -4.37 27.93
N LEU A 20 -3.25 -5.08 28.59
CA LEU A 20 -1.97 -5.52 28.03
C LEU A 20 -1.89 -7.05 27.84
N ASP A 21 -3.01 -7.75 27.95
CA ASP A 21 -3.15 -9.21 27.88
C ASP A 21 -2.96 -9.74 26.45
N VAL A 22 -3.15 -8.89 25.43
CA VAL A 22 -2.89 -9.20 24.02
C VAL A 22 -1.62 -8.52 23.46
N TRP A 23 -0.80 -7.95 24.34
CA TRP A 23 0.42 -7.24 23.98
C TRP A 23 1.63 -7.99 24.52
N SER A 24 2.33 -8.71 23.64
CA SER A 24 3.44 -9.60 23.94
C SER A 24 4.78 -8.86 24.01
N SER A 25 5.63 -9.28 24.97
CA SER A 25 7.04 -8.88 25.05
C SER A 25 7.98 -9.74 24.20
N GLU A 26 7.43 -10.71 23.48
CA GLU A 26 8.09 -11.63 22.54
C GLU A 26 7.48 -11.48 21.14
N ASN A 27 7.48 -12.53 20.31
CA ASN A 27 6.98 -12.52 18.93
C ASN A 27 5.45 -12.44 18.78
N GLY A 28 4.67 -12.52 19.86
CA GLY A 28 3.21 -12.48 19.81
C GLY A 28 2.54 -13.82 19.46
N THR A 29 3.34 -14.87 19.28
CA THR A 29 2.87 -16.24 19.00
C THR A 29 2.09 -16.83 20.19
N PRO A 30 1.25 -17.86 19.97
CA PRO A 30 0.53 -18.54 21.05
C PRO A 30 1.46 -18.97 22.19
N GLY A 31 1.11 -18.55 23.42
CA GLY A 31 1.89 -18.84 24.63
C GLY A 31 3.01 -17.85 24.95
N SER A 32 3.24 -16.84 24.12
CA SER A 32 4.19 -15.76 24.42
C SER A 32 3.81 -14.97 25.66
N THR A 33 4.82 -14.52 26.41
CA THR A 33 4.62 -13.69 27.60
C THR A 33 4.04 -12.33 27.23
N THR A 34 3.00 -11.89 27.96
CA THR A 34 2.30 -10.62 27.73
C THR A 34 2.63 -9.60 28.80
N TYR A 35 2.55 -8.31 28.43
CA TYR A 35 2.85 -7.19 29.32
C TYR A 35 1.86 -7.05 30.47
N ASP A 36 0.71 -7.73 30.45
CA ASP A 36 -0.20 -7.84 31.61
C ASP A 36 0.47 -8.55 32.81
N THR A 37 1.47 -9.40 32.55
CA THR A 37 2.18 -10.16 33.59
C THR A 37 3.56 -9.60 33.92
N ILE A 38 3.98 -8.51 33.25
CA ILE A 38 5.32 -7.93 33.37
C ILE A 38 5.24 -6.52 33.95
N GLY A 39 5.90 -6.29 35.10
CA GLY A 39 5.91 -5.00 35.79
C GLY A 39 6.74 -3.88 35.12
N THR A 40 7.13 -4.05 33.84
CA THR A 40 7.90 -3.04 33.08
C THR A 40 7.03 -2.24 32.12
N ALA A 41 5.72 -2.47 32.11
CA ALA A 41 4.79 -1.74 31.27
C ALA A 41 3.49 -1.43 32.02
N ALA A 42 2.84 -0.33 31.68
CA ALA A 42 1.55 0.06 32.25
C ALA A 42 0.74 0.90 31.26
N VAL A 43 -0.58 0.81 31.36
CA VAL A 43 -1.48 1.73 30.65
C VAL A 43 -1.52 3.05 31.41
N VAL A 44 -1.21 4.14 30.72
CA VAL A 44 -1.23 5.50 31.25
C VAL A 44 -2.37 6.29 30.61
N PRO A 45 -3.40 6.69 31.38
CA PRO A 45 -4.44 7.57 30.88
C PRO A 45 -4.00 9.06 30.94
N GLY A 46 -4.59 9.88 30.08
CA GLY A 46 -4.47 11.34 30.13
C GLY A 46 -3.11 11.90 29.70
N ASP A 47 -2.35 11.18 28.88
CA ASP A 47 -1.19 11.73 28.20
C ASP A 47 -1.61 12.85 27.21
N THR A 48 -0.88 13.97 27.20
CA THR A 48 -1.24 15.15 26.40
C THR A 48 -1.26 14.91 24.90
N ASP A 49 -0.41 14.01 24.39
CA ASP A 49 -0.29 13.74 22.95
C ASP A 49 -1.14 12.54 22.52
N PHE A 50 -1.28 11.54 23.39
CA PHE A 50 -1.87 10.24 23.04
C PHE A 50 -3.23 9.96 23.72
N GLY A 51 -3.62 10.74 24.72
CA GLY A 51 -4.78 10.38 25.55
C GLY A 51 -4.47 9.16 26.41
N SER A 52 -4.91 7.96 26.01
CA SER A 52 -4.53 6.71 26.69
C SER A 52 -3.40 6.04 25.91
N CYS A 53 -2.31 5.66 26.57
CA CYS A 53 -1.15 5.08 25.91
C CYS A 53 -0.46 4.01 26.77
N LEU A 54 0.45 3.26 26.17
CA LEU A 54 1.36 2.36 26.88
C LEU A 54 2.60 3.14 27.36
N GLU A 55 2.94 3.06 28.63
CA GLU A 55 4.28 3.40 29.14
C GLU A 55 5.10 2.13 29.30
N LEU A 56 6.32 2.12 28.75
CA LEU A 56 7.19 0.94 28.69
C LEU A 56 8.61 1.30 29.14
N PHE A 57 9.14 0.55 30.09
CA PHE A 57 10.53 0.58 30.51
C PHE A 57 11.34 -0.46 29.74
N LYS A 58 12.30 -0.01 28.93
CA LYS A 58 13.15 -0.88 28.09
C LYS A 58 14.21 -1.59 28.93
N THR A 59 14.16 -2.91 28.98
CA THR A 59 15.08 -3.73 29.80
C THR A 59 16.05 -4.59 29.01
N THR A 60 15.74 -4.90 27.74
CA THR A 60 16.57 -5.74 26.86
C THR A 60 17.13 -4.95 25.68
N SER A 61 18.18 -5.47 25.03
CA SER A 61 18.80 -4.83 23.86
C SER A 61 17.82 -4.65 22.69
N VAL A 62 16.93 -5.63 22.48
CA VAL A 62 15.75 -5.53 21.61
C VAL A 62 14.52 -5.81 22.46
N GLN A 63 13.76 -4.76 22.76
CA GLN A 63 12.50 -4.86 23.49
C GLN A 63 11.38 -4.96 22.45
N GLN A 64 10.70 -6.10 22.42
CA GLN A 64 9.61 -6.34 21.49
C GLN A 64 8.28 -5.89 22.10
N LEU A 65 7.42 -5.34 21.28
CA LEU A 65 6.00 -5.15 21.55
C LEU A 65 5.26 -5.72 20.34
N ARG A 66 4.49 -6.78 20.54
CA ARG A 66 3.76 -7.47 19.47
C ARG A 66 2.31 -7.69 19.86
N TYR A 67 1.41 -7.37 18.95
CA TYR A 67 0.02 -7.80 19.07
C TYR A 67 -0.05 -9.32 18.89
N THR A 68 -0.74 -10.02 19.80
CA THR A 68 -0.85 -11.48 19.75
C THR A 68 -1.89 -11.97 18.73
N GLY A 69 -2.75 -11.10 18.23
CA GLY A 69 -3.70 -11.46 17.17
C GLY A 69 -2.98 -11.76 15.84
N GLU A 70 -3.54 -12.71 15.09
CA GLU A 70 -3.09 -13.04 13.73
C GLU A 70 -3.69 -12.04 12.75
N THR A 71 -2.86 -11.14 12.21
CA THR A 71 -3.30 -10.21 11.16
C THR A 71 -3.15 -10.89 9.81
N SER A 72 -4.26 -11.22 9.14
CA SER A 72 -4.24 -11.96 7.88
C SER A 72 -3.52 -11.20 6.76
N ILE A 73 -2.69 -11.92 6.00
CA ILE A 73 -1.98 -11.41 4.83
C ILE A 73 -2.52 -12.16 3.61
N LEU A 74 -3.36 -11.48 2.84
CA LEU A 74 -3.96 -12.04 1.64
C LEU A 74 -3.11 -11.71 0.40
N PRO A 75 -3.05 -12.60 -0.60
CA PRO A 75 -2.44 -12.28 -1.89
C PRO A 75 -2.96 -10.96 -2.46
N GLY A 76 -2.03 -10.05 -2.80
CA GLY A 76 -2.35 -8.75 -3.35
C GLY A 76 -2.73 -7.67 -2.33
N CYS A 77 -2.74 -8.00 -1.03
CA CYS A 77 -2.97 -7.05 0.05
C CYS A 77 -1.68 -6.30 0.43
N TYR A 78 -1.82 -5.01 0.73
CA TYR A 78 -0.77 -4.17 1.30
C TYR A 78 -1.27 -3.55 2.61
N LEU A 79 -0.64 -3.92 3.72
CA LEU A 79 -0.98 -3.41 5.05
C LEU A 79 0.06 -2.41 5.49
N ARG A 80 -0.37 -1.23 5.95
CA ARG A 80 0.52 -0.28 6.63
C ARG A 80 0.32 -0.43 8.13
N ILE A 81 1.42 -0.63 8.84
CA ILE A 81 1.47 -0.64 10.29
C ILE A 81 2.12 0.67 10.73
N ARG A 82 1.51 1.36 11.69
CA ARG A 82 1.98 2.64 12.22
C ARG A 82 2.01 2.64 13.75
N ALA A 83 2.95 3.37 14.31
CA ALA A 83 3.01 3.63 15.74
C ALA A 83 3.58 5.04 15.99
N ARG A 84 3.09 5.70 17.04
CA ARG A 84 3.65 6.95 17.54
C ARG A 84 4.29 6.71 18.89
N VAL A 85 5.54 7.17 19.05
CA VAL A 85 6.34 6.89 20.24
C VAL A 85 7.06 8.15 20.69
N LYS A 86 7.09 8.42 22.00
CA LYS A 86 7.89 9.50 22.59
C LYS A 86 8.72 9.01 23.76
N ALA A 87 9.92 9.55 23.89
CA ALA A 87 10.82 9.21 24.99
C ALA A 87 10.46 10.09 26.19
N ILE A 88 10.43 9.49 27.37
CA ILE A 88 10.06 10.18 28.61
C ILE A 88 11.30 10.44 29.46
N SER A 89 12.15 9.43 29.64
CA SER A 89 13.36 9.53 30.45
C SER A 89 14.38 8.43 30.12
N GLY A 90 15.61 8.59 30.62
CA GLY A 90 16.68 7.60 30.46
C GLY A 90 17.28 7.55 29.05
N PRO A 91 18.14 6.56 28.76
CA PRO A 91 18.79 6.43 27.45
C PRO A 91 17.78 6.34 26.29
N LEU A 92 18.03 7.10 25.21
CA LEU A 92 17.13 7.20 24.07
C LEU A 92 17.29 6.00 23.13
N PRO A 93 16.23 5.20 22.89
CA PRO A 93 16.29 4.05 22.00
C PRO A 93 16.10 4.43 20.52
N THR A 94 16.29 3.44 19.65
CA THR A 94 15.85 3.48 18.26
C THR A 94 14.58 2.65 18.11
N VAL A 95 13.58 3.18 17.41
CA VAL A 95 12.26 2.55 17.24
C VAL A 95 12.02 2.17 15.78
N ARG A 96 11.38 1.02 15.53
CA ARG A 96 11.00 0.55 14.19
C ARG A 96 9.78 -0.34 14.25
N ILE A 97 8.98 -0.36 13.17
CA ILE A 97 7.93 -1.36 13.03
C ILE A 97 8.58 -2.73 12.82
N ALA A 98 8.03 -3.75 13.44
CA ALA A 98 8.51 -5.12 13.28
C ALA A 98 7.38 -6.13 13.46
N GLY A 99 7.60 -7.35 12.99
CA GLY A 99 6.61 -8.41 13.10
C GLY A 99 7.21 -9.81 13.04
N TRP A 100 6.36 -10.81 13.20
CA TRP A 100 6.67 -12.22 13.01
C TRP A 100 5.71 -12.79 11.97
N ALA A 101 6.25 -13.45 10.94
CA ALA A 101 5.48 -13.97 9.82
C ALA A 101 5.11 -15.44 10.04
N GLY A 102 3.82 -15.73 10.12
CA GLY A 102 3.30 -17.08 10.31
C GLY A 102 2.87 -17.74 9.01
N GLN A 103 3.05 -19.05 8.93
CA GLN A 103 2.53 -19.91 7.86
C GLN A 103 1.54 -20.95 8.40
N ALA A 104 1.03 -21.79 7.50
CA ALA A 104 0.14 -22.88 7.84
C ALA A 104 0.72 -23.74 8.98
N GLY A 105 -0.12 -24.04 9.97
CA GLY A 105 0.28 -24.84 11.14
C GLY A 105 1.01 -24.07 12.24
N GLY A 106 1.12 -22.74 12.18
CA GLY A 106 1.67 -21.95 13.27
C GLY A 106 3.19 -21.80 13.27
N ALA A 107 3.86 -22.19 12.18
CA ALA A 107 5.32 -22.10 12.06
C ALA A 107 5.76 -20.71 11.56
N GLU A 108 7.01 -20.34 11.86
CA GLU A 108 7.63 -19.13 11.33
C GLU A 108 7.99 -19.30 9.85
N VAL A 109 7.83 -18.23 9.07
CA VAL A 109 8.46 -18.11 7.76
C VAL A 109 9.82 -17.45 7.92
N THR A 110 10.87 -18.25 7.79
CA THR A 110 12.26 -17.79 7.94
C THR A 110 12.77 -17.09 6.67
N GLY A 111 13.82 -16.28 6.82
CA GLY A 111 14.47 -15.60 5.68
C GLY A 111 13.74 -14.36 5.17
N LEU A 112 12.64 -13.95 5.80
CA LEU A 112 11.96 -12.71 5.50
C LEU A 112 12.59 -11.52 6.25
N THR A 113 12.54 -10.34 5.63
CA THR A 113 12.75 -9.10 6.36
C THR A 113 11.57 -8.89 7.30
N THR A 114 11.83 -8.79 8.61
CA THR A 114 10.78 -8.70 9.65
C THR A 114 10.75 -7.36 10.38
N SER A 115 11.57 -6.40 9.97
CA SER A 115 11.63 -5.06 10.56
C SER A 115 11.76 -3.98 9.49
N GLY A 116 10.97 -2.92 9.62
CA GLY A 116 10.97 -1.78 8.71
C GLY A 116 12.04 -0.73 9.02
N PRO A 117 11.93 0.47 8.41
CA PRO A 117 12.80 1.60 8.68
C PRO A 117 12.86 1.95 10.17
N SER A 118 14.03 2.37 10.62
CA SER A 118 14.32 2.68 12.02
C SER A 118 14.52 4.17 12.23
N VAL A 119 14.00 4.70 13.34
CA VAL A 119 14.18 6.10 13.75
C VAL A 119 14.80 6.15 15.14
N THR A 120 15.94 6.83 15.27
CA THR A 120 16.60 7.05 16.56
C THR A 120 15.98 8.25 17.24
N MET A 121 15.52 8.07 18.48
CA MET A 121 14.96 9.16 19.26
C MET A 121 16.08 10.10 19.71
N VAL A 122 15.88 11.41 19.56
CA VAL A 122 16.92 12.41 19.82
C VAL A 122 16.54 13.41 20.92
N SER A 123 15.27 13.45 21.32
CA SER A 123 14.78 14.34 22.37
C SER A 123 13.65 13.70 23.18
N TYR A 124 13.41 14.21 24.38
CA TYR A 124 12.30 13.78 25.24
C TYR A 124 11.03 14.58 24.91
N GLY A 125 9.88 13.91 24.99
CA GLY A 125 8.57 14.50 24.69
C GLY A 125 8.27 14.69 23.21
N GLU A 126 9.26 14.61 22.32
CA GLU A 126 9.05 14.60 20.88
C GLU A 126 8.38 13.30 20.44
N VAL A 127 7.26 13.43 19.73
CA VAL A 127 6.52 12.32 19.14
C VAL A 127 7.16 11.95 17.81
N VAL A 128 7.63 10.71 17.73
CA VAL A 128 8.13 10.10 16.50
C VAL A 128 7.07 9.16 15.93
N GLU A 129 6.68 9.38 14.69
CA GLU A 129 5.86 8.42 13.93
C GLU A 129 6.76 7.47 13.15
N ILE A 130 6.51 6.17 13.29
CA ILE A 130 7.13 5.13 12.47
C ILE A 130 6.05 4.38 11.68
N SER A 131 6.43 3.94 10.49
CA SER A 131 5.55 3.21 9.59
C SER A 131 6.34 2.15 8.84
N ALA A 132 5.70 1.01 8.55
CA ALA A 132 6.17 0.06 7.55
C ALA A 132 5.00 -0.53 6.77
N ILE A 133 5.23 -0.83 5.50
CA ILE A 133 4.27 -1.50 4.63
C ILE A 133 4.67 -2.96 4.44
N VAL A 134 3.75 -3.86 4.74
CA VAL A 134 3.84 -5.30 4.46
C VAL A 134 3.04 -5.59 3.21
N GLY A 135 3.62 -6.34 2.28
CA GLY A 135 2.93 -6.73 1.05
C GLY A 135 3.47 -8.03 0.48
N THR A 136 2.64 -8.73 -0.29
CA THR A 136 2.97 -10.07 -0.80
C THR A 136 3.94 -10.10 -1.98
N GLY A 137 4.41 -8.94 -2.45
CA GLY A 137 5.31 -8.85 -3.59
C GLY A 137 6.28 -7.67 -3.51
N PRO A 138 7.43 -7.76 -4.22
CA PRO A 138 8.45 -6.73 -4.22
C PRO A 138 7.98 -5.53 -5.04
N ARG A 139 7.40 -4.53 -4.36
CA ARG A 139 6.99 -3.27 -4.98
C ARG A 139 7.74 -2.12 -4.31
N VAL A 140 8.00 -1.08 -5.11
CA VAL A 140 8.55 0.17 -4.58
C VAL A 140 7.61 0.71 -3.50
N GLY A 141 8.17 1.02 -2.33
CA GLY A 141 7.43 1.49 -1.16
C GLY A 141 6.91 0.38 -0.23
N VAL A 142 7.18 -0.89 -0.52
CA VAL A 142 6.95 -1.99 0.44
C VAL A 142 8.24 -2.26 1.20
N ASP A 143 8.14 -2.30 2.52
CA ASP A 143 9.29 -2.52 3.41
C ASP A 143 9.47 -4.01 3.72
N LEU A 144 8.36 -4.71 3.94
CA LEU A 144 8.31 -6.10 4.38
C LEU A 144 7.64 -6.95 3.30
N HIS A 145 8.46 -7.60 2.46
CA HIS A 145 7.99 -8.46 1.37
C HIS A 145 7.60 -9.84 1.91
N TRP A 146 6.35 -10.01 2.29
CA TRP A 146 5.82 -11.25 2.88
C TRP A 146 4.86 -11.92 1.90
N GLY A 147 5.42 -12.56 0.88
CA GLY A 147 4.68 -13.44 -0.03
C GLY A 147 4.49 -14.85 0.53
N GLU A 148 3.97 -15.76 -0.29
CA GLU A 148 3.87 -17.18 0.08
C GLU A 148 5.23 -17.71 0.57
N PRO A 149 5.28 -18.47 1.69
CA PRO A 149 4.15 -19.07 2.41
C PRO A 149 3.58 -18.26 3.60
N ALA A 150 3.90 -16.96 3.74
CA ALA A 150 3.37 -16.15 4.84
C ALA A 150 1.85 -15.94 4.70
N LEU A 151 1.08 -16.30 5.72
CA LEU A 151 -0.38 -16.23 5.75
C LEU A 151 -0.91 -15.17 6.72
N TYR A 152 -0.14 -14.85 7.76
CA TYR A 152 -0.50 -13.83 8.75
C TYR A 152 0.75 -13.25 9.42
N GLY A 153 0.55 -12.15 10.14
CA GLY A 153 1.59 -11.52 10.94
C GLY A 153 1.14 -11.22 12.36
N HIS A 154 2.06 -11.39 13.31
CA HIS A 154 2.01 -10.73 14.60
C HIS A 154 2.81 -9.43 14.50
N PHE A 155 2.13 -8.29 14.49
CA PHE A 155 2.74 -7.00 14.22
C PHE A 155 2.88 -6.14 15.47
N GLY A 156 3.88 -5.25 15.44
CA GLY A 156 4.05 -4.20 16.43
C GLY A 156 5.35 -3.43 16.19
N LEU A 157 6.12 -3.22 17.24
CA LEU A 157 7.37 -2.46 17.16
C LEU A 157 8.51 -3.07 17.97
N ASP A 158 9.74 -2.75 17.57
CA ASP A 158 10.93 -2.98 18.37
C ASP A 158 11.47 -1.65 18.90
N LEU A 159 11.90 -1.64 20.15
CA LEU A 159 12.88 -0.68 20.65
C LEU A 159 14.24 -1.35 20.66
N THR A 160 15.22 -0.77 19.98
CA THR A 160 16.61 -1.25 19.92
C THR A 160 17.56 -0.22 20.54
N GLY A 161 18.82 -0.61 20.72
CA GLY A 161 19.84 0.26 21.31
C GLY A 161 19.88 0.21 22.85
N PRO A 162 20.29 1.31 23.51
CA PRO A 162 20.53 1.34 24.96
C PRO A 162 19.31 0.94 25.80
N THR A 163 19.54 0.30 26.94
CA THR A 163 18.50 -0.09 27.91
C THR A 163 18.40 0.92 29.06
N GLY A 164 17.28 0.87 29.81
CA GLY A 164 17.02 1.74 30.95
C GLY A 164 16.25 3.02 30.63
N GLY A 165 15.75 3.17 29.39
CA GLY A 165 14.88 4.27 28.98
C GLY A 165 13.39 3.95 29.18
N VAL A 166 12.60 4.99 29.43
CA VAL A 166 11.12 4.93 29.46
C VAL A 166 10.57 5.61 28.20
N VAL A 167 9.66 4.94 27.51
CA VAL A 167 8.92 5.50 26.38
C VAL A 167 7.43 5.43 26.62
N ARG A 168 6.68 6.33 25.98
CA ARG A 168 5.24 6.20 25.79
C ARG A 168 4.92 5.91 24.34
N ILE A 169 4.02 4.96 24.12
CA ILE A 169 3.64 4.41 22.83
C ILE A 169 2.13 4.57 22.71
N ASP A 170 1.70 5.28 21.69
CA ASP A 170 0.31 5.37 21.29
C ASP A 170 -0.16 4.09 20.60
N ASP A 171 -1.47 3.88 20.53
CA ASP A 171 -2.07 2.69 19.92
C ASP A 171 -1.44 2.37 18.55
N ILE A 172 -1.15 1.09 18.32
CA ILE A 172 -0.60 0.64 17.04
C ILE A 172 -1.74 0.47 16.05
N GLU A 173 -1.61 1.10 14.89
CA GLU A 173 -2.62 1.08 13.84
C GLU A 173 -2.20 0.16 12.70
N ILE A 174 -3.16 -0.61 12.16
CA ILE A 174 -2.97 -1.40 10.94
C ILE A 174 -4.10 -1.06 9.96
N GLU A 175 -3.73 -0.56 8.79
CA GLU A 175 -4.65 -0.13 7.73
C GLU A 175 -4.37 -0.85 6.40
N ASP A 176 -5.43 -1.15 5.65
CA ASP A 176 -5.32 -1.61 4.27
C ASP A 176 -5.02 -0.41 3.35
N VAL A 177 -3.79 -0.39 2.81
CA VAL A 177 -3.31 0.61 1.85
C VAL A 177 -3.18 0.05 0.45
N THR A 178 -3.82 -1.10 0.17
CA THR A 178 -3.83 -1.74 -1.15
C THR A 178 -4.23 -0.73 -2.22
N SER A 179 -5.25 0.10 -1.95
CA SER A 179 -5.74 1.21 -2.80
C SER A 179 -4.61 2.06 -3.40
N VAL A 180 -3.58 2.37 -2.60
CA VAL A 180 -2.41 3.18 -3.00
C VAL A 180 -1.59 2.47 -4.07
N PHE A 181 -1.51 1.14 -3.99
CA PHE A 181 -0.80 0.30 -4.95
C PHE A 181 -1.63 -0.06 -6.19
N HIS A 182 -2.94 0.19 -6.22
CA HIS A 182 -3.78 -0.11 -7.41
C HIS A 182 -3.31 0.63 -8.67
N ARG A 183 -2.78 1.86 -8.56
CA ARG A 183 -2.25 2.61 -9.72
C ARG A 183 -0.99 2.00 -10.33
N VAL A 184 -0.31 1.10 -9.60
CA VAL A 184 0.88 0.35 -10.04
C VAL A 184 0.54 -1.13 -10.36
N LEU A 185 -0.68 -1.57 -10.01
CA LEU A 185 -1.19 -2.92 -10.29
C LEU A 185 -1.92 -2.99 -11.63
N MET A 186 -2.44 -1.88 -12.12
CA MET A 186 -3.04 -1.83 -13.43
C MET A 186 -1.94 -1.71 -14.49
N ASP A 187 -1.74 -2.74 -15.30
CA ASP A 187 -0.86 -2.72 -16.48
C ASP A 187 -1.43 -1.83 -17.61
N TRP A 188 -2.23 -0.82 -17.25
CA TRP A 188 -2.78 0.14 -18.18
C TRP A 188 -2.68 1.57 -17.65
N VAL A 189 -2.71 2.52 -18.57
CA VAL A 189 -2.78 3.95 -18.30
C VAL A 189 -4.09 4.47 -18.88
N ASP A 190 -4.97 5.00 -18.03
CA ASP A 190 -6.27 5.53 -18.43
C ASP A 190 -6.11 6.93 -19.02
N VAL A 191 -6.64 7.18 -20.22
CA VAL A 191 -6.60 8.52 -20.84
C VAL A 191 -7.30 9.62 -20.01
N ARG A 192 -8.28 9.26 -19.17
CA ARG A 192 -8.97 10.20 -18.26
C ARG A 192 -8.08 10.71 -17.14
N ASP A 193 -7.08 9.92 -16.71
CA ASP A 193 -6.09 10.36 -15.73
C ASP A 193 -5.24 11.55 -16.26
N PHE A 194 -5.24 11.76 -17.59
CA PHE A 194 -4.53 12.84 -18.28
C PHE A 194 -5.47 13.94 -18.77
N GLY A 195 -6.71 13.95 -18.30
CA GLY A 195 -7.68 15.01 -18.58
C GLY A 195 -8.59 14.76 -19.79
N ALA A 196 -8.64 13.53 -20.32
CA ALA A 196 -9.65 13.20 -21.32
C ALA A 196 -11.06 13.23 -20.71
N VAL A 197 -12.00 13.90 -21.37
CA VAL A 197 -13.39 14.06 -20.93
C VAL A 197 -14.25 12.93 -21.47
N GLY A 198 -14.13 12.62 -22.77
CA GLY A 198 -14.89 11.54 -23.40
C GLY A 198 -16.38 11.85 -23.60
N ASP A 199 -16.74 13.12 -23.83
CA ASP A 199 -18.09 13.59 -24.11
C ASP A 199 -18.40 13.82 -25.60
N GLY A 200 -17.43 13.59 -26.49
CA GLY A 200 -17.49 13.77 -27.93
C GLY A 200 -17.33 15.23 -28.39
N VAL A 201 -17.20 16.17 -27.46
CA VAL A 201 -17.17 17.62 -27.74
C VAL A 201 -15.82 18.23 -27.41
N VAL A 202 -15.29 17.92 -26.23
CA VAL A 202 -13.97 18.41 -25.81
C VAL A 202 -12.88 17.66 -26.57
N ASP A 203 -11.86 18.40 -27.02
CA ASP A 203 -10.70 17.82 -27.68
C ASP A 203 -9.82 17.08 -26.66
N ASP A 204 -9.78 15.76 -26.79
CA ASP A 204 -9.07 14.83 -25.91
C ASP A 204 -7.66 14.49 -26.43
N THR A 205 -7.23 15.08 -27.56
CA THR A 205 -5.95 14.76 -28.23
C THR A 205 -4.74 14.88 -27.29
N ALA A 206 -4.66 15.98 -26.53
CA ALA A 206 -3.54 16.21 -25.62
C ALA A 206 -3.48 15.15 -24.51
N ALA A 207 -4.62 14.74 -23.98
CA ALA A 207 -4.71 13.71 -22.96
C ALA A 207 -4.22 12.34 -23.48
N PHE A 208 -4.58 11.98 -24.72
CA PHE A 208 -4.10 10.75 -25.36
C PHE A 208 -2.57 10.76 -25.56
N ILE A 209 -2.00 11.88 -25.98
CA ILE A 209 -0.55 12.02 -26.13
C ILE A 209 0.16 11.89 -24.78
N SER A 210 -0.35 12.55 -23.74
CA SER A 210 0.21 12.47 -22.39
C SER A 210 0.07 11.06 -21.78
N ALA A 211 -1.06 10.40 -21.97
CA ALA A 211 -1.27 9.01 -21.54
C ALA A 211 -0.29 8.06 -22.24
N ASN A 212 -0.07 8.23 -23.55
CA ASN A 212 0.91 7.45 -24.30
C ASN A 212 2.34 7.65 -23.79
N GLN A 213 2.74 8.90 -23.50
CA GLN A 213 4.06 9.19 -22.92
C GLN A 213 4.23 8.57 -21.53
N ALA A 214 3.16 8.56 -20.72
CA ALA A 214 3.18 8.01 -19.38
C ALA A 214 3.08 6.47 -19.34
N ALA A 215 2.65 5.82 -20.42
CA ALA A 215 2.48 4.37 -20.47
C ALA A 215 3.80 3.61 -20.24
N ILE A 216 4.93 4.06 -20.81
CA ILE A 216 6.29 3.53 -20.56
C ILE A 216 6.32 1.98 -20.49
N GLY A 217 5.67 1.32 -21.46
CA GLY A 217 5.61 -0.15 -21.56
C GLY A 217 4.31 -0.79 -21.09
N ARG A 218 3.46 -0.05 -20.35
CA ARG A 218 2.11 -0.46 -19.95
C ARG A 218 1.13 -0.28 -21.10
N SER A 219 -0.01 -0.96 -21.05
CA SER A 219 -1.09 -0.71 -22.01
C SER A 219 -1.78 0.65 -21.77
N ILE A 220 -2.61 1.10 -22.70
CA ILE A 220 -3.41 2.33 -22.60
C ILE A 220 -4.88 1.90 -22.57
N LEU A 221 -5.66 2.43 -21.63
CA LEU A 221 -7.09 2.22 -21.57
C LEU A 221 -7.80 3.48 -22.07
N VAL A 222 -8.76 3.26 -22.98
CA VAL A 222 -9.75 4.27 -23.37
C VAL A 222 -11.10 3.82 -22.81
N PRO A 223 -11.53 4.34 -21.64
CA PRO A 223 -12.79 3.93 -21.00
C PRO A 223 -14.02 4.27 -21.85
N GLU A 224 -15.19 3.73 -21.50
CA GLU A 224 -16.48 4.05 -22.14
C GLU A 224 -16.71 5.56 -22.26
N GLY A 225 -17.02 6.05 -23.46
CA GLY A 225 -17.19 7.47 -23.80
C GLY A 225 -16.98 7.70 -25.30
N SER A 226 -17.20 8.93 -25.77
CA SER A 226 -16.81 9.36 -27.13
C SER A 226 -15.68 10.38 -27.02
N TYR A 227 -14.52 10.14 -27.61
CA TYR A 227 -13.34 11.00 -27.47
C TYR A 227 -13.07 11.72 -28.79
N SER A 228 -13.14 13.04 -28.79
CA SER A 228 -12.83 13.84 -29.99
C SER A 228 -11.33 14.02 -30.11
N LEU A 229 -10.69 13.51 -31.17
CA LEU A 229 -9.27 13.75 -31.45
C LEU A 229 -9.14 14.60 -32.72
N THR A 230 -8.72 15.84 -32.53
CA THR A 230 -8.62 16.84 -33.61
C THR A 230 -7.25 16.85 -34.32
N ASP A 231 -6.27 16.07 -33.84
CA ASP A 231 -4.97 15.93 -34.49
C ASP A 231 -4.51 14.48 -34.66
N ASN A 232 -3.36 14.28 -35.31
CA ASN A 232 -2.75 12.96 -35.48
C ASN A 232 -2.31 12.40 -34.12
N VAL A 233 -2.69 11.16 -33.82
CA VAL A 233 -2.32 10.47 -32.57
C VAL A 233 -1.60 9.18 -32.91
N THR A 234 -0.43 9.00 -32.30
CA THR A 234 0.31 7.73 -32.36
C THR A 234 0.37 7.13 -30.96
N LEU A 235 -0.12 5.91 -30.82
CA LEU A 235 -0.03 5.12 -29.59
C LEU A 235 1.06 4.06 -29.76
N GLU A 236 2.11 4.17 -28.96
CA GLU A 236 3.30 3.31 -29.03
C GLU A 236 3.15 1.99 -28.28
N TYR A 237 2.20 1.95 -27.35
CA TYR A 237 1.94 0.84 -26.44
C TYR A 237 0.60 0.18 -26.75
N PRO A 238 0.34 -1.04 -26.23
CA PRO A 238 -0.92 -1.71 -26.51
C PRO A 238 -2.09 -0.88 -26.01
N VAL A 239 -3.18 -0.80 -26.76
CA VAL A 239 -4.36 -0.02 -26.37
C VAL A 239 -5.60 -0.90 -26.30
N ARG A 240 -6.45 -0.64 -25.32
CA ARG A 240 -7.77 -1.25 -25.19
C ARG A 240 -8.84 -0.17 -25.24
N PHE A 241 -9.68 -0.25 -26.25
CA PHE A 241 -10.85 0.61 -26.40
C PHE A 241 -12.06 -0.03 -25.74
N VAL A 242 -12.66 0.71 -24.80
CA VAL A 242 -14.00 0.44 -24.25
C VAL A 242 -14.97 1.51 -24.73
N GLY A 243 -14.49 2.75 -24.88
CA GLY A 243 -15.17 3.83 -25.60
C GLY A 243 -14.70 3.96 -27.05
N ASN A 244 -15.26 4.94 -27.75
CA ASN A 244 -14.99 5.19 -29.16
C ASN A 244 -14.31 6.56 -29.37
N VAL A 245 -13.65 6.69 -30.50
CA VAL A 245 -12.89 7.85 -30.91
C VAL A 245 -13.53 8.46 -32.15
N GLU A 246 -13.66 9.77 -32.17
CA GLU A 246 -14.09 10.54 -33.34
C GLU A 246 -12.92 11.37 -33.87
N MET A 247 -12.63 11.25 -35.17
CA MET A 247 -11.51 11.96 -35.80
C MET A 247 -11.91 12.54 -37.16
N PRO A 248 -11.44 13.74 -37.53
CA PRO A 248 -11.54 14.26 -38.88
C PRO A 248 -10.90 13.32 -39.91
N LEU A 249 -11.38 13.33 -41.16
CA LEU A 249 -10.94 12.39 -42.21
C LEU A 249 -9.45 12.53 -42.59
N ASP A 250 -8.88 13.71 -42.42
CA ASP A 250 -7.49 14.06 -42.70
C ASP A 250 -6.52 13.73 -41.56
N LYS A 251 -7.03 13.28 -40.41
CA LYS A 251 -6.24 12.92 -39.22
C LYS A 251 -6.07 11.42 -39.06
N ARG A 252 -4.91 11.00 -38.56
CA ARG A 252 -4.50 9.59 -38.46
C ARG A 252 -4.43 9.15 -37.01
N LEU A 253 -4.95 7.95 -36.75
CA LEU A 253 -4.69 7.20 -35.53
C LEU A 253 -3.72 6.07 -35.89
N ILE A 254 -2.55 6.05 -35.27
CA ILE A 254 -1.52 5.02 -35.51
C ILE A 254 -1.40 4.16 -34.26
N LEU A 255 -1.81 2.90 -34.35
CA LEU A 255 -1.73 1.91 -33.27
C LEU A 255 -0.53 0.98 -33.47
N ARG A 256 0.65 1.32 -32.93
CA ARG A 256 1.90 0.57 -33.26
C ARG A 256 1.91 -0.89 -32.82
N ARG A 257 1.27 -1.22 -31.69
CA ARG A 257 1.20 -2.58 -31.13
C ARG A 257 -0.18 -3.25 -31.24
N ASN A 258 -1.13 -2.54 -31.86
CA ASN A 258 -2.50 -2.96 -32.13
C ASN A 258 -2.86 -2.65 -33.60
N PHE A 259 -1.92 -2.93 -34.52
CA PHE A 259 -2.14 -2.71 -35.95
C PHE A 259 -2.92 -3.87 -36.55
N ASP A 260 -4.20 -3.95 -36.18
CA ASP A 260 -5.14 -4.98 -36.60
C ASP A 260 -6.55 -4.41 -36.75
N LEU A 261 -7.34 -5.01 -37.64
CA LEU A 261 -8.69 -4.54 -37.93
C LEU A 261 -9.60 -4.51 -36.67
N PRO A 262 -9.61 -5.54 -35.80
CA PRO A 262 -10.40 -5.50 -34.57
C PRO A 262 -10.12 -4.28 -33.70
N SER A 263 -8.85 -3.94 -33.44
CA SER A 263 -8.49 -2.79 -32.61
C SER A 263 -8.96 -1.46 -33.21
N TYR A 264 -8.90 -1.31 -34.54
CA TYR A 264 -9.46 -0.13 -35.20
C TYR A 264 -11.00 -0.13 -35.22
N ALA A 265 -11.64 -1.29 -35.36
CA ALA A 265 -13.10 -1.39 -35.27
C ALA A 265 -13.59 -1.01 -33.87
N ASP A 266 -12.93 -1.49 -32.81
CA ASP A 266 -13.22 -1.13 -31.42
C ASP A 266 -13.01 0.38 -31.18
N ALA A 267 -11.91 0.94 -31.72
CA ALA A 267 -11.61 2.37 -31.59
C ALA A 267 -12.71 3.26 -32.17
N PHE A 268 -13.30 2.91 -33.31
CA PHE A 268 -14.29 3.76 -33.99
C PHE A 268 -15.75 3.32 -33.78
N GLY A 269 -15.98 2.14 -33.19
CA GLY A 269 -17.32 1.57 -33.02
C GLY A 269 -17.97 1.12 -34.33
N ASP A 270 -17.24 1.18 -35.45
CA ASP A 270 -17.69 0.80 -36.79
C ASP A 270 -16.51 0.19 -37.57
N GLU A 271 -16.71 -1.01 -38.11
CA GLU A 271 -15.67 -1.78 -38.79
C GLU A 271 -15.23 -1.14 -40.11
N LEU A 272 -16.13 -0.48 -40.84
CA LEU A 272 -15.80 0.17 -42.12
C LEU A 272 -14.98 1.44 -41.88
N VAL A 273 -15.35 2.24 -40.87
CA VAL A 273 -14.56 3.41 -40.44
C VAL A 273 -13.21 2.96 -39.92
N GLY A 274 -13.18 1.93 -39.07
CA GLY A 274 -11.97 1.31 -38.56
C GLY A 274 -11.03 0.86 -39.67
N LEU A 275 -11.54 0.15 -40.68
CA LEU A 275 -10.75 -0.28 -41.85
C LEU A 275 -10.16 0.92 -42.61
N LYS A 276 -10.98 1.93 -42.90
CA LYS A 276 -10.51 3.15 -43.61
C LYS A 276 -9.41 3.85 -42.84
N LYS A 277 -9.54 3.97 -41.52
CA LYS A 277 -8.55 4.60 -40.64
C LYS A 277 -7.29 3.76 -40.50
N GLY A 278 -7.41 2.44 -40.37
CA GLY A 278 -6.28 1.53 -40.34
C GLY A 278 -5.44 1.56 -41.63
N LEU A 279 -6.06 1.80 -42.80
CA LEU A 279 -5.34 1.99 -44.06
C LEU A 279 -4.62 3.35 -44.18
N GLN A 280 -4.99 4.35 -43.38
CA GLN A 280 -4.32 5.65 -43.34
C GLN A 280 -3.09 5.67 -42.41
N ALA A 281 -3.00 4.69 -41.51
CA ALA A 281 -2.00 4.61 -40.45
C ALA A 281 -0.59 4.28 -40.95
#